data_AF-A0A969JQ59-F1
#
_entry.id   AF-A0A969JQ59-F1
#
_cell.length_a   1.000
_cell.length_b   1.000
_cell.length_c   1.000
_cell.angle_alpha   90.00
_cell.angle_beta   90.00
_cell.angle_gamma   90.00
#
_symmetry.space_group_name_H-M   'P 1'
#
loop_
_entity.id
_entity.type
_entity.pdbx_description
1 polymer ?
#
loop_
_entity_poly.entity_id
_entity_poly.type
_entity_poly.pdbx_seq_one_letter_code
_entity_poly.pdbx_strand_id
1 'polypeptide(L)' 'MGEINPGEVFGISALIAPYKMTASAITSMPCLVIQVSINKLHALLDHFPGLSCVFYQRALQTIKERLHYTRIQLAAARA' A
#
# COMPACT_ATOMS: atom_id res chain seq x y z
N MET A 1 12.68 -4.98 -9.13
CA MET A 1 12.46 -3.65 -8.50
C MET A 1 11.09 -3.18 -8.94
N GLY A 2 10.23 -2.76 -8.03
CA GLY A 2 8.90 -2.24 -8.39
C GLY A 2 8.97 -0.74 -8.64
N GLU A 3 8.33 -0.28 -9.72
CA GLU A 3 8.15 1.15 -9.99
C GLU A 3 6.83 1.63 -9.35
N ILE A 4 6.78 2.92 -9.01
CA ILE A 4 5.58 3.57 -8.45
C ILE A 4 5.15 4.65 -9.43
N ASN A 5 3.94 4.54 -9.96
CA ASN A 5 3.40 5.48 -10.95
C ASN A 5 2.52 6.56 -10.31
N PRO A 6 2.31 7.71 -10.99
CA PRO A 6 1.34 8.71 -10.55
C PRO A 6 -0.05 8.11 -10.31
N GLY A 7 -0.65 8.44 -9.17
CA GLY A 7 -1.95 7.92 -8.75
C GLY A 7 -1.89 6.58 -8.01
N GLU A 8 -0.74 5.91 -7.97
CA GLU A 8 -0.58 4.68 -7.19
C GLU A 8 -0.38 4.94 -5.70
N VAL A 9 -1.04 4.13 -4.88
CA VAL A 9 -0.84 4.13 -3.43
C VAL A 9 0.34 3.26 -3.06
N PHE A 10 1.24 3.71 -2.19
CA PHE A 10 2.35 2.92 -1.67
C PHE A 10 2.47 3.04 -0.15
N GLY A 11 3.36 2.25 0.47
CA GLY A 11 3.48 2.18 1.94
C GLY A 11 2.38 1.38 2.65
N ILE A 12 1.59 0.61 1.88
CA ILE A 12 0.41 -0.12 2.37
C ILE A 12 0.77 -1.22 3.38
N SER A 13 2.02 -1.68 3.43
CA SER A 13 2.45 -2.66 4.45
C SER A 13 2.39 -2.12 5.88
N ALA A 14 2.44 -0.80 6.05
CA ALA A 14 2.23 -0.16 7.35
C ALA A 14 0.75 0.00 7.75
N LEU A 15 -0.20 -0.35 6.87
CA LEU A 15 -1.65 -0.17 7.11
C LEU A 15 -2.26 -1.24 8.03
N ILE A 16 -1.71 -2.44 8.01
CA ILE A 16 -2.22 -3.60 8.76
C ILE A 16 -1.11 -4.06 9.69
N ALA A 17 -1.47 -4.63 10.85
CA ALA A 17 -0.51 -5.24 11.77
C ALA A 17 0.50 -6.12 11.00
N PRO A 18 1.81 -5.99 11.25
CA PRO A 18 2.44 -5.35 12.40
C PRO A 18 2.76 -3.84 12.24
N TYR A 19 2.13 -3.13 11.30
CA TYR A 19 2.31 -1.68 11.06
C TYR A 19 3.77 -1.29 10.75
N LYS A 20 4.46 -2.13 9.97
CA LYS A 20 5.87 -1.93 9.62
C LYS A 20 6.03 -1.70 8.13
N MET A 21 6.84 -0.69 7.79
CA MET A 21 7.37 -0.56 6.45
C MET A 21 8.34 -1.70 6.15
N THR A 22 8.13 -2.36 5.02
CA THR A 22 8.91 -3.53 4.58
C THR A 22 9.85 -3.21 3.42
N ALA A 23 9.74 -2.01 2.86
CA ALA A 23 10.54 -1.56 1.73
C ALA A 23 10.70 -0.03 1.79
N SER A 24 11.76 0.47 1.17
CA SER A 24 11.99 1.89 0.94
C SER A 24 11.62 2.26 -0.50
N ALA A 25 11.22 3.51 -0.71
CA ALA A 25 11.04 4.10 -2.03
C ALA A 25 12.03 5.26 -2.20
N ILE A 26 12.58 5.38 -3.39
CA ILE A 26 13.46 6.49 -3.78
C ILE A 26 12.84 7.19 -4.98
N THR A 27 12.94 8.52 -5.03
CA THR A 27 12.46 9.31 -6.15
C THR A 27 13.59 9.52 -7.16
N SER A 28 13.37 9.15 -8.43
CA SER A 28 14.30 9.41 -9.53
C SER A 28 14.11 10.79 -10.18
N MET A 29 12.99 11.45 -9.88
CA MET A 29 12.60 12.76 -10.39
C MET A 29 11.84 13.54 -9.30
N PRO A 30 11.62 14.86 -9.45
CA PRO A 30 10.76 15.61 -8.54
C PRO A 30 9.34 15.01 -8.51
N CYS A 31 8.86 14.68 -7.32
CA CYS A 31 7.55 14.06 -7.11
C CYS A 31 6.74 14.83 -6.06
N LEU A 32 5.42 14.86 -6.23
CA LEU A 32 4.48 15.32 -5.21
C LEU A 32 3.74 14.11 -4.64
N VAL A 33 3.70 14.00 -3.32
CA VAL A 33 3.05 12.90 -2.61
C VAL A 33 2.04 13.42 -1.60
N ILE A 34 0.93 12.69 -1.44
CA ILE A 34 -0.02 12.93 -0.36
C ILE A 34 0.37 12.01 0.79
N GLN A 35 0.93 12.58 1.85
CA GLN A 35 1.28 11.82 3.04
C GLN A 35 0.05 11.67 3.95
N VAL A 36 -0.33 10.43 4.22
CA VAL A 36 -1.40 10.10 5.15
C VAL A 36 -0.81 9.59 6.46
N SER A 37 -1.16 10.23 7.57
CA SER A 37 -0.78 9.74 8.90
C SER A 37 -1.60 8.51 9.26
N ILE A 38 -0.91 7.40 9.51
CA ILE A 38 -1.57 6.12 9.79
C ILE A 38 -2.44 6.17 11.05
N ASN A 39 -1.96 6.83 12.11
CA ASN A 39 -2.70 6.99 13.36
C ASN A 39 -3.98 7.81 13.17
N LYS A 40 -3.91 8.90 12.37
CA LYS A 40 -5.08 9.72 12.06
C LYS A 40 -6.07 8.98 11.16
N LEU A 41 -5.56 8.19 10.22
CA LEU A 41 -6.39 7.36 9.35
C LEU A 41 -7.13 6.30 10.18
N HIS A 42 -6.45 5.54 11.04
CA HIS A 42 -7.11 4.58 11.92
C HIS A 42 -8.15 5.23 12.82
N ALA A 43 -7.82 6.35 13.47
CA ALA A 43 -8.79 7.08 14.27
C ALA A 43 -10.03 7.47 13.46
N LEU A 44 -9.86 7.95 12.21
CA LEU A 44 -10.98 8.28 11.34
C LEU A 44 -11.81 7.05 10.97
N LEU A 45 -11.15 5.93 10.64
CA LEU A 45 -11.82 4.66 10.33
C LEU A 45 -12.60 4.12 11.55
N ASP A 46 -12.07 4.26 12.76
CA ASP A 46 -12.75 3.79 13.97
C ASP A 46 -14.06 4.55 14.23
N HIS A 47 -14.15 5.82 13.81
CA HIS A 47 -15.35 6.64 13.99
C HIS A 47 -16.39 6.48 12.88
N PHE A 48 -16.03 5.94 11.71
CA PHE A 48 -16.91 5.81 10.55
C PHE A 48 -16.93 4.39 9.98
N PRO A 49 -17.70 3.45 10.57
CA PRO A 49 -17.69 2.03 10.19
C PRO A 49 -17.98 1.75 8.71
N GLY A 50 -18.88 2.54 8.10
CA GLY A 50 -19.21 2.42 6.67
C GLY A 50 -18.02 2.75 5.77
N LEU A 51 -17.29 3.82 6.09
CA LEU A 51 -16.07 4.19 5.38
C LEU A 51 -14.98 3.12 5.59
N SER A 52 -14.87 2.59 6.80
CA SER A 52 -13.90 1.55 7.15
C SER A 52 -14.06 0.27 6.35
N CYS A 53 -15.30 -0.20 6.23
CA CYS A 53 -15.59 -1.39 5.43
C CYS A 53 -15.11 -1.21 3.99
N VAL A 54 -15.50 -0.10 3.35
CA VAL A 54 -15.12 0.17 1.95
C VAL A 54 -13.61 0.38 1.83
N PHE A 55 -13.00 1.13 2.75
CA PHE A 55 -11.57 1.42 2.73
C PHE A 55 -10.73 0.13 2.83
N TYR A 56 -11.01 -0.73 3.81
CA TYR A 56 -10.27 -1.97 3.97
C TYR A 56 -10.53 -2.96 2.83
N GLN A 57 -11.74 -3.02 2.26
CA GLN A 57 -12.00 -3.82 1.06
C GLN A 57 -11.10 -3.39 -0.11
N ARG A 58 -10.97 -2.08 -0.34
CA ARG A 58 -10.08 -1.55 -1.39
C ARG A 58 -8.61 -1.82 -1.07
N ALA A 59 -8.19 -1.59 0.16
CA ALA A 59 -6.81 -1.86 0.59
C ALA A 59 -6.43 -3.34 0.41
N LEU A 60 -7.30 -4.26 0.80
CA LEU A 60 -7.09 -5.71 0.63
C LEU A 60 -7.00 -6.11 -0.83
N GLN A 61 -7.83 -5.51 -1.70
CA GLN A 61 -7.74 -5.75 -3.14
C GLN A 61 -6.39 -5.31 -3.71
N THR A 62 -5.90 -4.12 -3.35
CA THR A 62 -4.58 -3.64 -3.78
C THR A 62 -3.43 -4.52 -3.26
N ILE A 63 -3.52 -4.99 -2.01
CA ILE A 63 -2.54 -5.91 -1.44
C ILE A 63 -2.54 -7.24 -2.21
N LYS A 64 -3.72 -7.78 -2.51
CA LYS A 64 -3.87 -9.05 -3.25
C LYS A 64 -3.26 -8.94 -4.66
N GLU A 65 -3.54 -7.86 -5.38
CA GLU A 65 -2.98 -7.60 -6.71
C GLU A 65 -1.46 -7.53 -6.67
N ARG A 66 -0.89 -6.80 -5.71
CA ARG A 66 0.56 -6.71 -5.52
C ARG A 66 1.20 -8.06 -5.19
N LEU A 67 0.61 -8.84 -4.28
CA LEU A 67 1.09 -10.18 -3.95
C LEU A 67 1.07 -11.12 -5.16
N HIS A 68 0.01 -11.06 -5.97
CA HIS A 68 -0.08 -11.87 -7.18
C HIS A 68 1.03 -11.52 -8.18
N TYR A 69 1.22 -10.22 -8.44
CA TYR A 69 2.25 -9.74 -9.36
C TYR A 69 3.67 -10.08 -8.86
N THR A 70 3.96 -9.88 -7.57
CA THR A 70 5.25 -10.25 -6.98
C THR A 70 5.52 -11.75 -7.10
N ARG A 71 4.51 -12.61 -6.93
CA ARG A 71 4.67 -14.06 -7.12
C ARG A 71 5.06 -14.42 -8.56
N ILE A 72 4.41 -13.80 -9.55
CA ILE A 72 4.75 -14.02 -10.97
C ILE A 72 6.19 -13.59 -11.25
N GLN A 73 6.60 -12.41 -10.78
CA GLN A 73 7.97 -11.93 -10.96
C GLN A 73 9.01 -12.83 -10.30
N LEU A 74 8.74 -13.31 -9.07
CA LEU A 74 9.65 -14.21 -8.36
C LEU A 74 9.75 -15.59 -9.02
N ALA A 75 8.65 -16.10 -9.58
CA ALA A 75 8.66 -17.34 -10.35
C ALA A 75 9.50 -17.18 -11.64
N ALA A 76 9.29 -16.08 -12.37
CA ALA A 76 10.05 -15.77 -13.58
C ALA A 76 11.55 -15.57 -13.32
N ALA A 77 11.92 -14.97 -12.19
CA ALA A 77 13.33 -14.77 -11.82
C ALA A 77 14.05 -16.05 -11.36
N ARG A 78 13.32 -17.15 -11.13
CA ARG A 78 13.86 -18.46 -10.71
C ARG A 78 13.88 -19.50 -11.84
N ALA A 79 13.30 -19.18 -13.00
CA ALA A 79 13.31 -20.02 -14.20
C ALA A 79 14.52 -19.65 -15.08
#